data_AF-A0A3Q9C8R3-F1
#
_entry.id   AF-A0A3Q9C8R3-F1
#
_cell.length_a   1.000
_cell.length_b   1.000
_cell.length_c   1.000
_cell.angle_alpha   90.00
_cell.angle_beta   90.00
_cell.angle_gamma   90.00
#
_symmetry.space_group_name_H-M   'P 1'
#
loop_
_entity.id
_entity.type
_entity.pdbx_description
1 polymer ?
#
loop_
_entity_poly.entity_id
_entity_poly.type
_entity_poly.pdbx_seq_one_letter_code
_entity_poly.pdbx_strand_id
1 'polypeptide(L)' 'MNRRFTTVTDFTHSHALVAGAWRGTDWRILHPASSSIVAAQAGEEATLLSLEPELYIGTGVSPLNPLEP' A
#
# COMPACT_ATOMS: atom_id res chain seq x y z
N MET A 1 3.21 2.73 -22.64
CA MET A 1 2.48 2.02 -21.56
C MET A 1 1.73 3.05 -20.73
N ASN A 2 0.40 3.02 -20.77
CA ASN A 2 -0.44 3.95 -20.02
C ASN A 2 -0.56 3.44 -18.58
N ARG A 3 0.34 3.88 -17.67
CA ARG A 3 0.24 3.51 -16.24
C ARG A 3 -1.00 4.21 -15.68
N ARG A 4 -2.05 3.44 -15.37
CA ARG A 4 -3.25 3.96 -14.70
C ARG A 4 -2.90 4.08 -13.22
N PHE A 5 -2.61 5.30 -12.78
CA PHE A 5 -2.47 5.59 -11.35
C PHE A 5 -3.86 5.57 -10.73
N THR A 6 -4.03 4.85 -9.62
CA THR A 6 -5.23 4.99 -8.80
C THR A 6 -5.12 6.27 -7.99
N THR A 7 -6.23 6.97 -7.79
CA THR A 7 -6.29 8.13 -6.90
C THR A 7 -6.27 7.66 -5.45
N VAL A 8 -5.69 8.47 -4.57
CA VAL A 8 -5.71 8.22 -3.12
C VAL A 8 -7.16 8.06 -2.67
N THR A 9 -7.53 6.84 -2.27
CA THR A 9 -8.82 6.54 -1.67
C THR A 9 -8.85 7.05 -0.24
N ASP A 10 -10.04 7.38 0.26
CA ASP A 10 -10.19 7.74 1.66
C ASP A 10 -9.77 6.58 2.56
N PHE A 11 -9.16 6.90 3.71
CA PHE A 11 -8.90 5.87 4.71
C PHE A 11 -10.22 5.39 5.31
N THR A 12 -10.42 4.07 5.35
CA THR A 12 -11.71 3.46 5.71
C THR A 12 -11.55 2.51 6.89
N HIS A 13 -12.67 2.01 7.39
CA HIS A 13 -12.66 0.97 8.42
C HIS A 13 -11.89 -0.29 8.00
N SER A 14 -12.01 -0.72 6.74
CA SER A 14 -11.27 -1.89 6.22
C SER A 14 -9.76 -1.66 6.24
N HIS A 15 -9.31 -0.46 5.88
CA HIS A 15 -7.90 -0.07 6.00
C HIS A 15 -7.42 -0.15 7.46
N ALA A 16 -8.23 0.32 8.42
CA ALA A 16 -7.92 0.26 9.85
C ALA A 16 -7.81 -1.17 10.39
N LEU A 17 -8.66 -2.10 9.93
CA LEU A 17 -8.61 -3.51 10.35
C LEU A 17 -7.30 -4.19 9.89
N VAL A 18 -6.87 -3.92 8.66
CA VAL A 18 -5.58 -4.41 8.13
C VAL A 18 -4.42 -3.79 8.90
N ALA A 19 -4.44 -2.47 9.06
CA ALA A 19 -3.36 -1.71 9.68
C ALA A 19 -3.22 -1.96 11.20
N GLY A 20 -4.25 -2.52 11.86
CA GLY A 20 -4.23 -2.79 13.30
C GLY A 20 -3.08 -3.69 13.77
N ALA A 21 -2.48 -4.46 12.85
CA ALA A 21 -1.29 -5.26 13.10
C ALA A 21 0.03 -4.45 13.18
N TRP A 22 0.05 -3.21 12.67
CA TRP A 22 1.27 -2.41 12.47
C TRP A 22 1.36 -1.25 13.47
N ARG A 23 1.46 -1.58 14.76
CA ARG A 23 1.52 -0.57 15.82
C ARG A 23 2.77 0.30 15.68
N GLY A 24 2.58 1.62 15.63
CA GLY A 24 3.67 2.59 15.58
C GLY A 24 4.27 2.81 14.19
N THR A 25 3.74 2.16 13.14
CA THR A 25 4.14 2.43 11.76
C THR A 25 3.70 3.82 11.33
N ASP A 26 4.59 4.53 10.62
CA ASP A 26 4.29 5.86 10.07
C ASP A 26 3.09 5.80 9.11
N TRP A 27 2.22 6.80 9.20
CA TRP A 27 1.03 6.92 8.36
C TRP A 27 1.33 6.79 6.86
N ARG A 28 2.47 7.33 6.40
CA ARG A 28 2.92 7.31 4.99
C ARG A 28 3.24 5.92 4.48
N ILE A 29 3.43 4.95 5.37
CA ILE A 29 3.62 3.53 5.04
C ILE A 29 2.33 2.77 5.30
N LEU A 30 1.73 3.00 6.46
CA LEU A 30 0.52 2.32 6.91
C LEU A 30 -0.64 2.49 5.94
N HIS A 31 -0.96 3.73 5.54
CA HIS A 31 -2.08 3.99 4.66
C HIS A 31 -1.92 3.27 3.31
N PRO A 32 -0.88 3.53 2.51
CA PRO A 32 -0.78 2.92 1.18
C PRO A 32 -0.60 1.40 1.27
N ALA A 33 0.08 0.84 2.28
CA ALA A 33 0.15 -0.60 2.49
C ALA A 33 -1.23 -1.21 2.79
N SER A 34 -2.03 -0.57 3.63
CA SER A 34 -3.39 -1.03 3.90
C SER A 34 -4.28 -0.94 2.66
N SER A 35 -4.13 0.11 1.84
CA SER A 35 -4.89 0.30 0.60
C SER A 35 -4.57 -0.76 -0.45
N SER A 36 -3.31 -1.16 -0.62
CA SER A 36 -2.95 -2.22 -1.57
C SER A 36 -3.52 -3.57 -1.16
N ILE A 37 -3.52 -3.88 0.14
CA ILE A 37 -4.12 -5.12 0.67
C ILE A 37 -5.63 -5.11 0.48
N VAL A 38 -6.31 -4.01 0.81
CA VAL A 38 -7.78 -3.91 0.66
C VAL A 38 -8.19 -3.98 -0.82
N ALA A 39 -7.44 -3.36 -1.73
CA ALA A 39 -7.68 -3.49 -3.17
C ALA A 39 -7.56 -4.95 -3.64
N ALA A 40 -6.50 -5.65 -3.21
CA ALA A 40 -6.32 -7.06 -3.54
C ALA A 40 -7.46 -7.94 -2.98
N GLN A 41 -7.94 -7.66 -1.77
CA GLN A 41 -9.10 -8.35 -1.17
C GLN A 41 -10.41 -8.09 -1.92
N ALA A 42 -10.54 -6.92 -2.57
CA ALA A 42 -11.67 -6.57 -3.42
C ALA A 42 -11.57 -7.14 -4.86
N GLY A 43 -10.46 -7.82 -5.18
CA GLY A 43 -10.19 -8.33 -6.53
C GLY A 43 -9.71 -7.26 -7.52
N GLU A 44 -9.25 -6.11 -7.02
CA GLU A 44 -8.69 -5.03 -7.83
C GLU A 44 -7.18 -5.22 -8.00
N GLU A 45 -6.68 -5.07 -9.23
CA GLU A 45 -5.23 -5.02 -9.48
C GLU A 45 -4.68 -3.63 -9.14
N ALA A 46 -3.91 -3.55 -8.07
CA ALA A 46 -3.20 -2.35 -7.66
C ALA A 46 -1.71 -2.65 -7.39
N THR A 47 -0.82 -1.88 -8.02
CA THR A 47 0.61 -1.90 -7.72
C THR A 47 0.97 -0.68 -6.89
N LEU A 48 1.52 -0.92 -5.71
CA LEU A 48 2.03 0.14 -4.86
C LEU A 48 3.45 0.52 -5.31
N LEU A 49 3.69 1.81 -5.51
CA LEU A 49 4.99 2.36 -5.88
C LEU A 49 5.61 3.08 -4.68
N SER A 50 6.89 2.83 -4.41
CA SER A 50 7.66 3.54 -3.38
C SER A 50 9.11 3.70 -3.82
N LEU A 51 9.72 4.85 -3.54
CA LEU A 51 11.16 5.03 -3.72
C LEU A 51 11.97 4.39 -2.58
N GLU A 52 11.30 4.01 -1.49
CA GLU A 52 11.88 3.38 -0.30
C GLU A 52 11.07 2.10 0.03
N PRO A 53 11.19 1.01 -0.76
CA PRO A 53 10.42 -0.22 -0.55
C PRO A 53 10.66 -0.88 0.82
N GLU A 54 11.85 -0.72 1.37
CA GLU A 54 12.30 -1.29 2.65
C GLU A 54 11.48 -0.79 3.84
N LEU A 55 10.89 0.41 3.76
CA LEU A 55 10.02 0.93 4.82
C LEU A 55 8.75 0.09 5.01
N TYR A 56 8.39 -0.75 4.04
CA TYR A 56 7.20 -1.61 4.07
C TYR A 56 7.48 -3.00 4.66
N ILE A 57 8.71 -3.29 5.07
CA ILE A 57 9.04 -4.56 5.74
C ILE A 57 8.13 -4.76 6.96
N GLY A 58 7.52 -5.94 7.05
CA GLY A 58 6.55 -6.28 8.11
C GLY A 58 5.08 -5.95 7.78
N THR A 59 4.81 -5.24 6.68
CA THR A 59 3.43 -5.01 6.19
C THR A 59 2.91 -6.16 5.32
N GLY A 60 3.80 -6.99 4.78
CA GLY A 60 3.44 -8.02 3.80
C GLY A 60 3.21 -7.48 2.38
N VAL A 61 3.38 -6.17 2.17
CA VAL A 61 3.34 -5.52 0.86
C VAL A 61 4.76 -5.37 0.34
N SER A 62 4.96 -5.64 -0.95
CA SER A 62 6.22 -5.42 -1.66
C SER A 62 6.05 -4.30 -2.70
N PRO A 63 6.35 -3.04 -2.33
CA PRO A 63 6.36 -1.92 -3.27
C PRO A 63 7.28 -2.17 -4.47
N LEU A 64 6.89 -1.68 -5.65
CA LEU A 64 7.81 -1.56 -6.77
C LEU A 64 8.52 -0.20 -6.69
N ASN A 65 9.85 -0.19 -6.75
CA ASN A 65 10.61 1.04 -6.96
C ASN A 65 10.57 1.41 -8.45
N PRO A 66 9.91 2.52 -8.83
CA PRO A 66 9.80 2.89 -10.24
C PRO A 66 11.13 3.35 -10.87
N LEU A 67 12.18 3.54 -10.07
CA LEU A 67 13.52 3.89 -10.54
C LEU A 67 14.44 2.67 -10.69
N GLU A 68 14.02 1.50 -10.19
CA GLU A 68 14.76 0.25 -10.35
C GLU A 68 14.27 -0.48 -11.62
N PRO A 69 15.19 -1.12 -12.37
CA PRO A 69 14.88 -1.83 -13.61
C PRO A 69 14.11 -3.12 -13.40
#